data_AF-A0A812SZN5-F1
#
_entry.id   AF-A0A812SZN5-F1
#
_cell.length_a   1.000
_cell.length_b   1.000
_cell.length_c   1.000
_cell.angle_alpha   90.00
_cell.angle_beta   90.00
_cell.angle_gamma   90.00
#
_symmetry.space_group_name_H-M   'P 1'
#
loop_
_entity.id
_entity.type
_entity.pdbx_description
1 polymer ?
#
loop_
_entity_poly.entity_id
_entity_poly.type
_entity_poly.pdbx_seq_one_letter_code
_entity_poly.pdbx_strand_id
1 'polypeptide(L)'
;MGAAALKAGTELGLLPRAGCCGARTTSALCHNVFLNNLLEKLEEQSQEYDSAFLYQQVRSGAGAAPQYILLYQRTEEKAPSRESGVRVVVSQKVRRLLRLDWSPDGLAYEEPESRLPDSLLIQSKVFDHPLRPLELLHQLSEVQHKAFDPDEWASFNFCYHMISQIAGKAYHYR
;
A
#
# COMPACT_ATOMS: atom_id res chain seq x y z
N MET A 1 63.21 -48.31 -24.64
CA MET A 1 64.08 -47.13 -24.38
C MET A 1 63.17 -45.91 -24.23
N GLY A 2 63.39 -45.07 -23.22
CA GLY A 2 62.70 -43.78 -23.05
C GLY A 2 61.78 -43.72 -21.84
N ALA A 3 62.28 -43.13 -20.76
CA ALA A 3 61.67 -43.01 -19.45
C ALA A 3 60.76 -41.76 -19.29
N ALA A 4 59.79 -41.91 -18.38
CA ALA A 4 59.38 -41.01 -17.29
C ALA A 4 59.20 -39.49 -17.49
N ALA A 5 58.07 -38.94 -17.00
CA ALA A 5 58.04 -37.87 -15.99
C ALA A 5 56.62 -37.55 -15.48
N LEU A 6 56.55 -37.23 -14.19
CA LEU A 6 55.39 -36.95 -13.33
C LEU A 6 54.71 -35.59 -13.54
N LYS A 7 53.45 -35.49 -13.09
CA LYS A 7 52.92 -34.52 -12.08
C LYS A 7 51.45 -34.87 -11.79
N ALA A 8 51.09 -35.49 -10.68
CA ALA A 8 50.98 -34.98 -9.29
C ALA A 8 49.82 -33.99 -9.06
N GLY A 9 48.86 -34.43 -8.24
CA GLY A 9 48.13 -33.60 -7.29
C GLY A 9 46.85 -32.92 -7.80
N THR A 10 45.69 -33.55 -7.61
CA THR A 10 44.43 -32.80 -7.47
C THR A 10 43.96 -32.98 -6.04
N GLU A 11 44.36 -32.01 -5.21
CA GLU A 11 43.94 -31.90 -3.82
C GLU A 11 42.44 -31.65 -3.72
N LEU A 12 41.83 -32.36 -2.79
CA LEU A 12 40.49 -32.14 -2.25
C LEU A 12 40.45 -30.75 -1.58
N GLY A 13 40.21 -29.72 -2.37
CA GLY A 13 39.83 -28.40 -1.90
C GLY A 13 38.36 -28.40 -1.48
N LEU A 14 38.11 -28.74 -0.22
CA LEU A 14 36.91 -28.33 0.52
C LEU A 14 36.76 -26.81 0.38
N LEU A 15 35.95 -26.36 -0.57
CA LEU A 15 35.56 -24.96 -0.62
C LEU A 15 34.70 -24.67 0.63
N PRO A 16 35.09 -23.68 1.45
CA PRO A 16 34.27 -23.25 2.56
C PRO A 16 32.94 -22.76 2.01
N ARG A 17 31.85 -23.27 2.61
CA ARG A 17 30.48 -22.76 2.47
C ARG A 17 30.53 -21.26 2.31
N ALA A 18 30.16 -20.77 1.13
CA ALA A 18 29.85 -19.37 0.91
C ALA A 18 28.84 -18.99 1.99
N GLY A 19 29.32 -18.19 2.95
CA GLY A 19 28.51 -17.69 4.04
C GLY A 19 27.30 -17.02 3.45
N CYS A 20 26.13 -17.43 3.91
CA CYS A 20 24.86 -16.78 3.68
C CYS A 20 25.07 -15.27 3.72
N CYS A 21 24.79 -14.59 2.59
CA CYS A 21 24.49 -13.18 2.62
C CYS A 21 23.30 -13.02 3.56
N GLY A 22 23.56 -12.79 4.84
CA GLY A 22 22.61 -12.22 5.76
C GLY A 22 22.36 -10.81 5.26
N ALA A 23 21.50 -10.68 4.24
CA ALA A 23 20.89 -9.42 3.90
C ALA A 23 20.27 -8.93 5.21
N ARG A 24 20.86 -7.90 5.81
CA ARG A 24 20.17 -7.13 6.84
C ARG A 24 18.95 -6.57 6.12
N THR A 25 17.83 -7.27 6.18
CA THR A 25 16.52 -6.73 5.90
C THR A 25 16.31 -5.67 6.96
N THR A 26 16.79 -4.46 6.67
CA THR A 26 16.32 -3.27 7.36
C THR A 26 14.85 -3.20 7.04
N SER A 27 14.01 -3.62 8.00
CA SER A 27 12.57 -3.52 7.81
C SER A 27 12.25 -2.07 7.50
N ALA A 28 11.57 -1.83 6.38
CA ALA A 28 11.02 -0.53 6.09
C ALA A 28 10.07 -0.13 7.23
N LEU A 29 10.07 1.15 7.58
CA LEU A 29 9.11 1.73 8.50
C LEU A 29 7.85 2.14 7.74
N CYS A 30 6.72 2.22 8.45
CA CYS A 30 5.43 2.65 7.91
C CYS A 30 5.37 4.17 7.68
N HIS A 31 6.35 4.71 6.96
CA HIS A 31 6.52 6.14 6.76
C HIS A 31 6.74 6.46 5.27
N ASN A 32 6.01 7.45 4.76
CA ASN A 32 6.16 7.93 3.38
C ASN A 32 5.97 9.44 3.30
N VAL A 33 7.07 10.18 3.10
CA VAL A 33 7.07 11.66 3.05
C VAL A 33 6.19 12.20 1.92
N PHE A 34 6.15 11.52 0.77
CA PHE A 34 5.36 11.98 -0.37
C PHE A 34 3.86 11.83 -0.11
N LEU A 35 3.45 10.75 0.55
CA LEU A 35 2.07 10.56 0.99
C LEU A 35 1.68 11.67 1.99
N ASN A 36 2.55 11.98 2.95
CA ASN A 36 2.26 13.03 3.93
C ASN A 36 2.05 14.39 3.25
N ASN A 37 2.94 14.77 2.33
CA ASN A 37 2.81 16.01 1.55
C ASN A 37 1.54 16.03 0.69
N LEU A 38 1.10 14.87 0.18
CA LEU A 38 -0.17 14.77 -0.56
C LEU A 38 -1.36 15.05 0.37
N LEU A 39 -1.38 14.43 1.55
CA LEU A 39 -2.47 14.62 2.51
C LEU A 39 -2.56 16.07 2.99
N GLU A 40 -1.42 16.73 3.25
CA GLU A 40 -1.39 18.16 3.58
C GLU A 40 -2.00 19.03 2.46
N LYS A 41 -1.66 18.76 1.19
CA LYS A 41 -2.24 19.48 0.04
C LYS A 41 -3.74 19.24 -0.11
N LEU A 42 -4.20 18.00 0.11
CA LEU A 42 -5.62 17.67 0.05
C LEU A 42 -6.39 18.37 1.18
N GLU A 43 -5.77 18.54 2.34
CA GLU A 43 -6.33 19.30 3.46
C GLU A 43 -6.53 20.78 3.08
N GLU A 44 -5.51 21.42 2.49
CA GLU A 44 -5.60 22.80 2.01
C GLU A 44 -6.74 22.99 0.99
N GLN A 45 -7.07 21.94 0.24
CA GLN A 45 -8.12 21.91 -0.77
C GLN A 45 -9.48 21.42 -0.22
N SER A 46 -9.58 21.14 1.08
CA SER A 46 -10.78 20.59 1.74
C SER A 46 -11.32 19.33 1.04
N GLN A 47 -10.41 18.44 0.61
CA GLN A 47 -10.74 17.22 -0.12
C GLN A 47 -10.87 16.03 0.84
N GLU A 48 -12.08 15.82 1.36
CA GLU A 48 -12.38 14.81 2.36
C GLU A 48 -12.76 13.45 1.75
N TYR A 49 -12.48 12.37 2.49
CA TYR A 49 -12.81 11.02 2.06
C TYR A 49 -14.19 10.60 2.58
N ASP A 50 -15.04 10.07 1.72
CA ASP A 50 -16.40 9.63 2.06
C ASP A 50 -16.49 8.15 2.45
N SER A 51 -15.54 7.35 1.99
CA SER A 51 -15.56 5.90 2.20
C SER A 51 -14.17 5.26 2.10
N ALA A 52 -14.06 4.06 2.66
CA ALA A 52 -12.90 3.18 2.51
C ALA A 52 -13.31 1.78 2.06
N PHE A 53 -12.39 1.11 1.37
CA PHE A 53 -12.55 -0.23 0.83
C PHE A 53 -11.31 -1.06 1.15
N LEU A 54 -11.53 -2.24 1.72
CA LEU A 54 -10.50 -3.20 2.07
C LEU A 54 -10.55 -4.39 1.09
N TYR A 55 -9.46 -4.60 0.39
CA TYR A 55 -9.29 -5.70 -0.56
C TYR A 55 -8.24 -6.69 -0.07
N GLN A 56 -8.38 -7.94 -0.51
CA GLN A 56 -7.36 -8.97 -0.36
C GLN A 56 -6.96 -9.49 -1.73
N GLN A 57 -5.70 -9.30 -2.08
CA GLN A 57 -5.06 -9.84 -3.26
C GLN A 57 -4.27 -11.09 -2.92
N VAL A 58 -4.46 -12.13 -3.71
CA VAL A 58 -3.59 -13.31 -3.67
C VAL A 58 -2.35 -12.99 -4.49
N ARG A 59 -1.18 -12.96 -3.85
CA ARG A 59 0.08 -12.78 -4.57
C ARG A 59 0.38 -14.02 -5.41
N SER A 60 0.75 -13.81 -6.67
CA SER A 60 1.16 -14.89 -7.57
C SER A 60 2.50 -15.47 -7.09
N GLY A 61 2.47 -16.62 -6.43
CA GLY A 61 3.64 -17.35 -5.97
C GLY A 61 3.25 -18.46 -4.98
N ALA A 62 3.89 -19.63 -5.08
CA ALA A 62 3.64 -20.73 -4.16
C ALA A 62 4.04 -20.30 -2.73
N GLY A 63 3.06 -20.24 -1.82
CA GLY A 63 3.27 -19.87 -0.41
C GLY A 63 3.30 -18.37 -0.12
N ALA A 64 2.95 -17.50 -1.08
CA ALA A 64 2.88 -16.07 -0.81
C ALA A 64 1.68 -15.74 0.11
N ALA A 65 1.94 -15.05 1.21
CA ALA A 65 0.89 -14.55 2.09
C ALA A 65 -0.06 -13.59 1.34
N PRO A 66 -1.36 -13.58 1.68
CA PRO A 66 -2.31 -12.64 1.09
C PRO A 66 -1.89 -11.19 1.38
N GLN A 67 -2.01 -10.34 0.36
CA GLN A 67 -1.75 -8.90 0.48
C GLN A 67 -3.07 -8.16 0.69
N TYR A 68 -3.14 -7.35 1.74
CA TYR A 68 -4.31 -6.50 2.00
C TYR A 68 -4.03 -5.07 1.54
N ILE A 69 -5.04 -4.46 0.93
CA ILE A 69 -4.96 -3.12 0.35
C ILE A 69 -6.11 -2.29 0.85
N LEU A 70 -5.80 -1.06 1.26
CA LEU A 70 -6.79 -0.09 1.70
C LEU A 70 -6.94 1.00 0.63
N LEU A 71 -8.18 1.29 0.26
CA LEU A 71 -8.54 2.30 -0.73
C LEU A 71 -9.49 3.30 -0.08
N TYR A 72 -9.09 4.57 0.00
CA TYR A 72 -9.96 5.66 0.40
C TYR A 72 -10.56 6.33 -0.83
N GLN A 73 -11.83 6.68 -0.79
CA GLN A 73 -12.52 7.38 -1.88
C GLN A 73 -12.93 8.78 -1.43
N ARG A 74 -12.70 9.75 -2.30
CA ARG A 74 -13.18 11.14 -2.16
C ARG A 74 -13.92 11.57 -3.41
N THR A 75 -14.82 12.53 -3.27
CA THR A 75 -15.56 13.12 -4.39
C THR A 75 -15.12 14.56 -4.60
N GLU A 76 -14.47 14.82 -5.73
CA GLU A 76 -14.02 16.14 -6.16
C GLU A 76 -15.09 16.82 -7.03
N GLU A 77 -15.34 18.10 -6.80
CA GLU A 77 -16.13 18.92 -7.72
C GLU A 77 -15.20 19.53 -8.77
N LYS A 78 -15.33 19.09 -10.02
CA LYS A 78 -14.56 19.67 -11.12
C LYS A 78 -15.19 20.99 -11.53
N ALA A 79 -14.41 22.07 -11.45
CA ALA A 79 -14.82 23.36 -11.96
C ALA A 79 -15.22 23.24 -13.44
N PRO A 80 -16.29 23.93 -13.88
CA PRO A 80 -16.76 23.85 -15.25
C PRO A 80 -15.64 24.30 -16.21
N SER A 81 -15.26 23.42 -17.14
CA SER A 81 -14.31 23.79 -18.20
C SER A 81 -14.91 24.91 -19.03
N ARG A 82 -14.17 26.01 -19.21
CA ARG A 82 -14.61 27.19 -19.99
C ARG A 82 -14.64 26.95 -21.51
N GLU A 83 -14.36 25.73 -21.95
CA GLU A 83 -14.30 25.33 -23.35
C GLU A 83 -15.70 24.93 -23.86
N SER A 84 -16.48 25.93 -24.29
CA SER A 84 -17.56 25.87 -25.30
C SER A 84 -18.76 26.71 -24.87
N GLY A 85 -19.14 27.66 -25.71
CA GLY A 85 -20.12 28.72 -25.47
C GLY A 85 -21.58 28.32 -25.36
N VAL A 86 -21.92 27.20 -24.71
CA VAL A 86 -23.30 26.82 -24.39
C VAL A 86 -23.42 26.59 -22.89
N ARG A 87 -24.11 27.51 -22.20
CA ARG A 87 -24.27 27.56 -20.75
C ARG A 87 -25.20 26.45 -20.26
N VAL A 88 -24.63 25.29 -19.94
CA VAL A 88 -25.17 24.40 -18.90
C VAL A 88 -24.05 24.11 -17.92
N VAL A 89 -24.04 24.83 -16.79
CA VAL A 89 -23.05 24.66 -15.73
C VAL A 89 -23.49 23.48 -14.87
N VAL A 90 -23.24 22.25 -15.35
CA VAL A 90 -23.37 21.06 -14.49
C VAL A 90 -22.04 20.85 -13.78
N SER A 91 -22.01 21.01 -12.46
CA SER A 91 -20.83 20.62 -11.67
C SER A 91 -20.60 19.12 -11.88
N GLN A 92 -19.44 18.77 -12.45
CA GLN A 92 -19.08 17.38 -12.65
C GLN A 92 -18.41 16.86 -11.39
N LYS A 93 -19.06 15.90 -10.73
CA LYS A 93 -18.46 15.19 -9.58
C LYS A 93 -17.56 14.07 -10.11
N VAL A 94 -16.28 14.14 -9.75
CA VAL A 94 -15.26 13.15 -10.11
C VAL A 94 -14.88 12.38 -8.85
N ARG A 95 -14.85 11.06 -8.92
CA ARG A 95 -14.35 10.24 -7.81
C ARG A 95 -12.85 10.09 -7.94
N ARG A 96 -12.14 10.29 -6.83
CA ARG A 96 -10.72 9.96 -6.71
C ARG A 96 -10.52 8.91 -5.65
N LEU A 97 -9.46 8.13 -5.83
CA LEU A 97 -9.10 7.05 -4.95
C LEU A 97 -7.67 7.28 -4.47
N LEU A 98 -7.42 6.98 -3.20
CA LEU A 98 -6.09 6.87 -2.63
C LEU A 98 -5.90 5.43 -2.18
N ARG A 99 -4.99 4.70 -2.84
CA ARG A 99 -4.59 3.35 -2.42
C ARG A 99 -3.41 3.46 -1.47
N LEU A 100 -3.46 2.71 -0.38
CA LEU A 100 -2.34 2.44 0.51
C LEU A 100 -1.98 0.96 0.44
N ASP A 101 -0.69 0.69 0.28
CA ASP A 101 -0.13 -0.66 0.18
C ASP A 101 1.05 -0.80 1.14
N TRP A 102 0.87 -1.59 2.21
CA TRP A 102 1.89 -1.85 3.21
C TRP A 102 2.59 -3.18 2.95
N SER A 103 3.88 -3.14 2.67
CA SER A 103 4.66 -4.31 2.24
C SER A 103 6.05 -4.33 2.89
N PRO A 104 6.85 -5.40 2.70
CA PRO A 104 8.24 -5.43 3.19
C PRO A 104 9.09 -4.24 2.69
N ASP A 105 8.75 -3.68 1.53
CA ASP A 105 9.43 -2.54 0.92
C ASP A 105 8.99 -1.18 1.53
N GLY A 106 8.00 -1.20 2.40
CA GLY A 106 7.46 -0.03 3.07
C GLY A 106 6.03 0.32 2.67
N LEU A 107 5.59 1.52 3.07
CA LEU A 107 4.27 2.05 2.76
C LEU A 107 4.31 2.75 1.39
N ALA A 108 3.66 2.14 0.41
CA ALA A 108 3.44 2.74 -0.90
C ALA A 108 2.04 3.35 -1.00
N TYR A 109 1.89 4.32 -1.90
CA TYR A 109 0.59 4.88 -2.26
C TYR A 109 0.48 5.10 -3.77
N GLU A 110 -0.76 5.10 -4.27
CA GLU A 110 -1.09 5.47 -5.64
C GLU A 110 -2.50 6.08 -5.68
N GLU A 111 -2.80 6.86 -6.73
CA GLU A 111 -4.15 7.40 -6.98
C GLU A 111 -4.77 6.76 -8.22
N PRO A 112 -5.36 5.56 -8.11
CA PRO A 112 -5.90 4.85 -9.27
C PRO A 112 -7.20 5.49 -9.77
N GLU A 113 -7.49 5.33 -11.06
CA GLU A 113 -8.72 5.85 -11.68
C GLU A 113 -9.96 5.02 -11.33
N SER A 114 -9.78 3.76 -10.95
CA SER A 114 -10.88 2.83 -10.66
C SER A 114 -10.55 1.92 -9.48
N ARG A 115 -11.61 1.40 -8.86
CA ARG A 115 -11.51 0.44 -7.76
C ARG A 115 -11.01 -0.92 -8.28
N LEU A 116 -10.43 -1.70 -7.38
CA LEU A 116 -10.13 -3.11 -7.63
C LEU A 116 -11.44 -3.91 -7.81
N PRO A 117 -11.40 -5.08 -8.49
CA PRO A 117 -12.59 -5.91 -8.67
C PRO A 117 -13.31 -6.26 -7.36
N ASP A 118 -14.64 -6.21 -7.36
CA ASP A 118 -15.48 -6.55 -6.20
C ASP A 118 -15.24 -8.01 -5.72
N SER A 119 -14.75 -8.88 -6.61
CA SER A 119 -14.30 -10.24 -6.27
C SER A 119 -13.05 -10.29 -5.39
N LEU A 120 -12.47 -9.14 -5.01
CA LEU A 120 -11.37 -9.05 -4.05
C LEU A 120 -11.78 -8.26 -2.80
N LEU A 121 -12.97 -7.65 -2.82
CA LEU A 121 -13.47 -6.80 -1.74
C LEU A 121 -13.87 -7.67 -0.54
N ILE A 122 -13.30 -7.35 0.62
CA ILE A 122 -13.67 -7.99 1.89
C ILE A 122 -14.67 -7.11 2.62
N GLN A 123 -14.38 -5.82 2.69
CA GLN A 123 -15.13 -4.88 3.49
C GLN A 123 -15.15 -3.51 2.81
N SER A 124 -16.29 -2.84 2.88
CA SER A 124 -16.39 -1.40 2.59
C SER A 124 -16.92 -0.69 3.82
N LYS A 125 -16.50 0.55 4.03
CA LYS A 125 -16.97 1.39 5.13
C LYS A 125 -17.35 2.76 4.59
N VAL A 126 -18.59 3.14 4.83
CA VAL A 126 -19.08 4.51 4.58
C VAL A 126 -18.96 5.26 5.88
N PHE A 127 -18.27 6.39 5.89
CA PHE A 127 -18.02 7.12 7.12
C PHE A 127 -19.24 7.92 7.55
N ASP A 128 -19.45 8.04 8.86
CA ASP A 128 -20.55 8.86 9.41
C ASP A 128 -20.28 10.35 9.15
N HIS A 129 -19.01 10.74 9.19
CA HIS A 129 -18.48 12.04 8.81
C HIS A 129 -17.32 11.83 7.84
N PRO A 130 -17.19 12.64 6.78
CA PRO A 130 -16.05 12.54 5.88
C PRO A 130 -14.73 12.62 6.65
N LEU A 131 -13.80 11.72 6.34
CA LEU A 131 -12.49 11.69 6.96
C LEU A 131 -11.63 12.79 6.34
N ARG A 132 -11.10 13.69 7.17
CA ARG A 132 -10.19 14.72 6.71
C ARG A 132 -8.81 14.16 6.39
N PRO A 133 -8.11 14.66 5.35
CA PRO A 133 -6.74 14.26 5.06
C PRO A 133 -5.79 14.38 6.26
N LEU A 134 -5.93 15.42 7.10
CA LEU A 134 -5.12 15.59 8.30
C LEU A 134 -5.40 14.52 9.37
N GLU A 135 -6.65 14.05 9.49
CA GLU A 135 -6.98 12.95 10.40
C GLU A 135 -6.36 11.64 9.92
N LEU A 136 -6.39 11.37 8.61
CA LEU A 136 -5.69 10.22 8.02
C LEU A 136 -4.18 10.32 8.25
N LEU A 137 -3.60 11.51 8.11
CA LEU A 137 -2.18 11.75 8.40
C LEU A 137 -1.86 11.46 9.88
N HIS A 138 -2.71 11.88 10.80
CA HIS A 138 -2.57 11.57 12.22
C HIS A 138 -2.58 10.05 12.47
N GLN A 139 -3.54 9.32 11.90
CA GLN A 139 -3.60 7.85 12.00
C GLN A 139 -2.33 7.18 11.46
N LEU A 140 -1.80 7.65 10.33
CA LEU A 140 -0.54 7.16 9.77
C LEU A 140 0.65 7.47 10.71
N SER A 141 0.65 8.62 11.36
CA SER A 141 1.72 9.00 12.31
C SER A 141 1.77 8.09 13.55
N GLU A 142 0.63 7.52 13.97
CA GLU A 142 0.57 6.57 15.08
C GLU A 142 1.28 5.26 14.76
N VAL A 143 1.24 4.83 13.49
CA VAL A 143 1.85 3.58 13.03
C VAL A 143 3.21 3.77 12.37
N GLN A 144 3.70 5.00 12.19
CA GLN A 144 4.91 5.27 11.41
C GLN A 144 6.19 4.60 11.93
N HIS A 145 6.23 4.29 13.23
CA HIS A 145 7.35 3.62 13.88
C HIS A 145 7.29 2.09 13.77
N LYS A 146 6.21 1.54 13.22
CA LYS A 146 6.05 0.10 13.03
C LYS A 146 6.86 -0.37 11.81
N ALA A 147 7.57 -1.48 12.02
CA ALA A 147 8.28 -2.22 11.01
C ALA A 147 7.35 -3.26 10.37
N PHE A 148 7.60 -3.64 9.12
CA PHE A 148 6.88 -4.75 8.49
C PHE A 148 7.33 -6.04 9.14
N ASP A 149 6.39 -6.75 9.73
CA ASP A 149 6.61 -8.08 10.31
C ASP A 149 5.53 -9.02 9.75
N PRO A 150 5.89 -10.09 9.03
CA PRO A 150 4.90 -10.99 8.43
C PRO A 150 4.03 -11.71 9.48
N ASP A 151 4.51 -11.88 10.71
CA ASP A 151 3.83 -12.58 11.79
C ASP A 151 3.08 -11.61 12.71
N GLU A 152 3.62 -10.43 12.98
CA GLU A 152 3.04 -9.45 13.92
C GLU A 152 2.37 -8.23 13.27
N TRP A 153 2.95 -7.66 12.21
CA TRP A 153 2.53 -6.37 11.64
C TRP A 153 2.56 -6.34 10.09
N ALA A 154 1.87 -7.31 9.51
CA ALA A 154 1.71 -7.44 8.07
C ALA A 154 0.64 -6.47 7.51
N SER A 155 0.43 -6.52 6.18
CA SER A 155 -0.58 -5.71 5.47
C SER A 155 -2.00 -5.85 6.06
N PHE A 156 -2.37 -7.05 6.53
CA PHE A 156 -3.63 -7.29 7.22
C PHE A 156 -3.80 -6.40 8.45
N ASN A 157 -2.83 -6.45 9.38
CA ASN A 157 -2.90 -5.71 10.65
C ASN A 157 -2.93 -4.20 10.40
N PHE A 158 -2.11 -3.71 9.48
CA PHE A 158 -2.12 -2.32 9.05
C PHE A 158 -3.51 -1.89 8.51
N CYS A 159 -4.05 -2.61 7.54
CA CYS A 159 -5.31 -2.21 6.90
C CYS A 159 -6.50 -2.26 7.87
N TYR A 160 -6.58 -3.31 8.69
CA TYR A 160 -7.63 -3.44 9.70
C TYR A 160 -7.52 -2.38 10.79
N HIS A 161 -6.31 -2.08 11.25
CA HIS A 161 -6.07 -1.00 12.19
C HIS A 161 -6.61 0.32 11.63
N MET A 162 -6.16 0.73 10.44
CA MET A 162 -6.56 2.00 9.80
C MET A 162 -8.07 2.11 9.56
N ILE A 163 -8.72 1.08 8.99
CA ILE A 163 -10.16 1.14 8.70
C ILE A 163 -11.04 1.08 9.96
N SER A 164 -10.54 0.45 11.04
CA SER A 164 -11.27 0.33 12.31
C SER A 164 -11.37 1.64 13.08
N GLN A 165 -10.36 2.52 12.96
CA GLN A 165 -10.29 3.78 13.71
C GLN A 165 -11.42 4.77 13.37
N ILE A 166 -11.96 4.71 12.16
CA ILE A 166 -12.87 5.72 11.63
C ILE A 166 -14.32 5.34 11.98
N ALA A 167 -15.17 6.26 12.45
CA ALA A 167 -16.58 5.95 12.67
C ALA A 167 -17.32 5.76 11.33
N GLY A 168 -18.30 4.86 11.28
CA GLY A 168 -19.04 4.61 10.04
C GLY A 168 -19.72 3.26 9.98
N LYS A 169 -20.55 3.09 8.94
CA LYS A 169 -21.23 1.85 8.65
C LYS A 169 -20.37 0.94 7.78
N ALA A 170 -19.98 -0.20 8.35
CA ALA A 170 -19.26 -1.25 7.66
C ALA A 170 -20.20 -2.23 6.95
N TYR A 171 -19.78 -2.71 5.79
CA TYR A 171 -20.44 -3.74 5.00
C TYR A 171 -19.39 -4.82 4.67
N HIS A 172 -19.72 -6.08 4.94
CA HIS A 172 -18.84 -7.23 4.74
C HIS A 172 -19.36 -8.07 3.56
N TYR A 173 -18.43 -8.55 2.72
CA TYR A 173 -18.76 -9.23 1.48
C TYR A 173 -18.26 -10.69 1.44
N ARG A 174 -17.54 -11.13 2.49
CA ARG A 174 -16.96 -12.46 2.65
C ARG A 174 -17.00 -12.92 4.09
#